data_AF-A0A2V9K7H0-F1
#
_entry.id   AF-A0A2V9K7H0-F1
#
_cell.length_a   1.000
_cell.length_b   1.000
_cell.length_c   1.000
_cell.angle_alpha   90.00
_cell.angle_beta   90.00
_cell.angle_gamma   90.00
#
_symmetry.space_group_name_H-M   'P 1'
#
loop_
_entity.id
_entity.type
_entity.pdbx_description
1 polymer ?
#
loop_
_entity_poly.entity_id
_entity_poly.type
_entity_poly.pdbx_seq_one_letter_code
_entity_poly.pdbx_strand_id
1 'polypeptide(L)'
;MFPNLAQGLLAACLLVLAAQAQEPKSASDTVKLSLPDENWSLVLNLPGFSVEKNEVQLDGRRYLFAQNLATGVILSAYLEKVKTPADMAGCQASLEARAKASTSKKMGESIFDLNGMKVLEYLVPEFDGRRVRQKNFFVCIPKEDVFVNIHLLKVAWQLGQEKLFAAILANLRFEENTRASGTP
;
A
#
# COMPACT_ATOMS: atom_id res chain seq x y z
N MET A 1 38.86 -44.24 -59.46
CA MET A 1 37.61 -44.45 -60.22
C MET A 1 36.47 -44.10 -59.27
N PHE A 2 35.61 -43.14 -59.63
CA PHE A 2 34.35 -42.83 -58.93
C PHE A 2 33.21 -43.62 -59.63
N PRO A 3 31.97 -43.74 -59.11
CA PRO A 3 31.33 -43.06 -57.96
C PRO A 3 30.99 -44.09 -56.83
N ASN A 4 30.00 -43.99 -55.92
CA ASN A 4 28.82 -43.12 -55.84
C ASN A 4 28.27 -42.87 -54.41
N LEU A 5 27.28 -41.97 -54.36
CA LEU A 5 26.46 -41.44 -53.27
C LEU A 5 25.46 -42.42 -52.60
N ALA A 6 25.33 -42.29 -51.27
CA ALA A 6 24.08 -42.33 -50.49
C ALA A 6 24.38 -41.77 -49.06
N GLN A 7 24.11 -40.49 -48.76
CA GLN A 7 22.87 -39.98 -48.15
C GLN A 7 22.40 -40.73 -46.88
N GLY A 8 22.59 -40.10 -45.71
CA GLY A 8 22.06 -40.52 -44.41
C GLY A 8 21.96 -39.31 -43.46
N LEU A 9 20.73 -38.88 -43.17
CA LEU A 9 20.30 -37.61 -42.56
C LEU A 9 21.20 -37.00 -41.47
N LEU A 10 21.41 -35.67 -41.55
CA LEU A 10 21.65 -34.86 -40.35
C LEU A 10 20.33 -34.70 -39.57
N ALA A 11 20.32 -35.13 -38.31
CA ALA A 11 19.24 -34.85 -37.36
C ALA A 11 19.67 -33.72 -36.40
N ALA A 12 19.57 -32.47 -36.85
CA ALA A 12 19.88 -31.30 -36.04
C ALA A 12 18.73 -30.98 -35.07
N CYS A 13 18.75 -31.57 -33.87
CA CYS A 13 17.78 -31.26 -32.81
C CYS A 13 17.98 -29.84 -32.26
N LEU A 14 17.38 -28.86 -32.93
CA LEU A 14 17.22 -27.50 -32.42
C LEU A 14 16.27 -27.51 -31.21
N LEU A 15 16.84 -27.67 -30.02
CA LEU A 15 16.17 -27.45 -28.75
C LEU A 15 15.87 -25.94 -28.59
N VAL A 16 14.74 -25.50 -29.16
CA VAL A 16 14.19 -24.17 -28.92
C VAL A 16 13.74 -24.13 -27.46
N LEU A 17 14.60 -23.60 -26.59
CA LEU A 17 14.16 -23.17 -25.26
C LEU A 17 13.17 -22.02 -25.45
N ALA A 18 11.88 -22.36 -25.41
CA ALA A 18 10.80 -21.40 -25.27
C ALA A 18 10.94 -20.75 -23.88
N ALA A 19 11.77 -19.71 -23.80
CA ALA A 19 11.85 -18.82 -22.66
C ALA A 19 10.48 -18.15 -22.50
N GLN A 20 9.64 -18.72 -21.63
CA GLN A 20 8.36 -18.12 -21.27
C GLN A 20 8.67 -16.86 -20.46
N ALA A 21 8.84 -15.75 -21.17
CA ALA A 21 8.69 -14.43 -20.61
C ALA A 21 7.25 -14.34 -20.09
N GLN A 22 7.06 -14.58 -18.79
CA GLN A 22 5.81 -14.25 -18.12
C GLN A 22 5.62 -12.76 -18.32
N GLU A 23 4.61 -12.39 -19.11
CA GLU A 23 4.22 -10.99 -19.28
C GLU A 23 4.03 -10.39 -17.88
N PRO A 24 4.54 -9.17 -17.61
CA PRO A 24 4.41 -8.55 -16.31
C PRO A 24 2.92 -8.36 -16.04
N LYS A 25 2.37 -9.25 -15.20
CA LYS A 25 0.94 -9.37 -14.88
C LYS A 25 0.40 -7.98 -14.58
N SER A 26 -0.37 -7.43 -15.51
CA SER A 26 -0.70 -5.99 -15.55
C SER A 26 -1.24 -5.54 -14.20
N ALA A 27 -0.39 -4.86 -13.44
CA ALA A 27 -0.71 -4.38 -12.11
C ALA A 27 -1.63 -3.19 -12.31
N SER A 28 -2.92 -3.36 -11.96
CA SER A 28 -3.79 -2.20 -11.92
C SER A 28 -3.26 -1.25 -10.86
N ASP A 29 -2.98 -0.01 -11.25
CA ASP A 29 -2.65 1.07 -10.32
C ASP A 29 -3.78 1.31 -9.30
N THR A 30 -4.97 0.73 -9.48
CA THR A 30 -6.08 0.77 -8.51
C THR A 30 -6.03 -0.44 -7.57
N VAL A 31 -5.75 -0.20 -6.29
CA VAL A 31 -5.75 -1.21 -5.23
C VAL A 31 -7.02 -1.07 -4.40
N LYS A 32 -7.72 -2.18 -4.17
CA LYS A 32 -8.87 -2.26 -3.25
C LYS A 32 -8.49 -2.99 -1.95
N LEU A 33 -9.02 -2.48 -0.84
CA LEU A 33 -9.00 -3.14 0.47
C LEU A 33 -10.44 -3.28 0.95
N SER A 34 -10.80 -4.48 1.38
CA SER A 34 -12.13 -4.81 1.91
C SER A 34 -11.96 -5.81 3.06
N LEU A 35 -12.83 -5.70 4.07
CA LEU A 35 -13.03 -6.75 5.08
C LEU A 35 -14.15 -7.70 4.60
N PRO A 36 -14.17 -8.99 5.01
CA PRO A 36 -15.12 -9.97 4.47
C PRO A 36 -16.60 -9.62 4.66
N ASP A 37 -16.94 -9.00 5.79
CA ASP A 37 -18.32 -8.69 6.18
C ASP A 37 -18.84 -7.34 5.62
N GLU A 38 -17.94 -6.52 5.05
CA GLU A 38 -18.24 -5.14 4.68
C GLU A 38 -18.75 -5.01 3.23
N ASN A 39 -19.90 -4.33 3.06
CA ASN A 39 -20.43 -3.98 1.75
C ASN A 39 -19.71 -2.79 1.08
N TRP A 40 -18.50 -2.44 1.50
CA TRP A 40 -17.70 -1.36 0.89
C TRP A 40 -16.22 -1.72 0.80
N SER A 41 -15.50 -1.01 -0.05
CA SER A 41 -14.04 -1.11 -0.20
C SER A 41 -13.41 0.27 -0.08
N LEU A 42 -12.28 0.35 0.62
CA LEU A 42 -11.33 1.44 0.45
C LEU A 42 -10.62 1.25 -0.89
N VAL A 43 -10.55 2.29 -1.70
CA VAL A 43 -9.89 2.25 -3.01
C VAL A 43 -8.82 3.33 -3.11
N LEU A 44 -7.62 2.91 -3.50
CA LEU A 44 -6.42 3.74 -3.60
C LEU A 44 -5.86 3.66 -5.02
N ASN A 45 -5.59 4.80 -5.64
CA ASN A 45 -4.82 4.86 -6.89
C ASN A 45 -3.34 5.03 -6.52
N LEU A 46 -2.54 3.98 -6.74
CA LEU A 46 -1.14 3.85 -6.32
C LEU A 46 -0.21 3.60 -7.53
N PRO A 47 -0.14 4.52 -8.52
CA PRO A 47 0.67 4.32 -9.70
C PRO A 47 2.16 4.14 -9.38
N GLY A 48 2.76 3.12 -9.97
CA GLY A 48 4.17 2.75 -9.76
C GLY A 48 4.50 2.21 -8.37
N PHE A 49 3.51 1.85 -7.55
CA PHE A 49 3.72 1.04 -6.35
C PHE A 49 3.74 -0.46 -6.70
N SER A 50 4.70 -1.19 -6.17
CA SER A 50 4.60 -2.65 -6.03
C SER A 50 3.76 -2.98 -4.80
N VAL A 51 2.75 -3.83 -4.93
CA VAL A 51 1.97 -4.35 -3.80
C VAL A 51 2.56 -5.69 -3.38
N GLU A 52 3.12 -5.73 -2.16
CA GLU A 52 3.78 -6.92 -1.61
C GLU A 52 2.83 -7.74 -0.73
N LYS A 53 1.87 -7.10 -0.06
CA LYS A 53 0.84 -7.74 0.76
C LYS A 53 -0.50 -7.04 0.56
N ASN A 54 -1.58 -7.80 0.39
CA ASN A 54 -2.95 -7.31 0.46
C ASN A 54 -3.85 -8.45 1.01
N GLU A 55 -3.69 -8.72 2.30
CA GLU A 55 -4.09 -9.96 2.98
C GLU A 55 -5.01 -9.67 4.19
N VAL A 56 -5.86 -10.62 4.57
CA VAL A 56 -6.55 -10.57 5.87
C VAL A 56 -5.65 -11.29 6.89
N GLN A 57 -5.35 -10.63 8.00
CA GLN A 57 -4.50 -11.15 9.06
C GLN A 57 -5.29 -12.08 10.01
N LEU A 58 -4.57 -12.85 10.83
CA LEU A 58 -5.16 -13.80 11.79
C LEU A 58 -6.00 -13.12 12.88
N ASP A 59 -5.84 -11.81 13.08
CA ASP A 59 -6.65 -10.97 13.97
C ASP A 59 -7.91 -10.39 13.28
N GLY A 60 -8.16 -10.76 12.02
CA GLY A 60 -9.31 -10.32 11.22
C GLY A 60 -9.09 -9.02 10.46
N ARG A 61 -7.99 -8.29 10.68
CA ARG A 61 -7.75 -7.00 10.03
C ARG A 61 -7.29 -7.17 8.59
N ARG A 62 -7.70 -6.26 7.70
CA ARG A 62 -7.19 -6.21 6.32
C ARG A 62 -5.88 -5.42 6.31
N TYR A 63 -4.79 -6.01 5.86
CA TYR A 63 -3.48 -5.37 5.76
C TYR A 63 -3.02 -5.21 4.31
N LEU A 64 -2.59 -3.99 3.96
CA LEU A 64 -1.90 -3.65 2.72
C LEU A 64 -0.47 -3.19 3.03
N PHE A 65 0.51 -3.70 2.28
CA PHE A 65 1.87 -3.17 2.21
C PHE A 65 2.28 -2.97 0.76
N ALA A 66 2.76 -1.78 0.43
CA ALA A 66 3.15 -1.41 -0.92
C ALA A 66 4.32 -0.40 -0.92
N GLN A 67 5.20 -0.49 -1.93
CA GLN A 67 6.38 0.37 -2.05
C GLN A 67 6.52 0.94 -3.47
N ASN A 68 6.71 2.26 -3.57
CA ASN A 68 7.09 2.93 -4.82
C ASN A 68 8.59 3.25 -4.77
N LEU A 69 9.40 2.36 -5.37
CA LEU A 69 10.86 2.44 -5.30
C LEU A 69 11.43 3.68 -6.01
N ALA A 70 10.76 4.18 -7.05
CA ALA A 70 11.19 5.37 -7.80
C ALA A 70 11.10 6.67 -6.98
N THR A 71 10.11 6.77 -6.08
CA THR A 71 9.94 7.91 -5.16
C THR A 71 10.52 7.65 -3.77
N GLY A 72 10.76 6.38 -3.42
CA GLY A 72 11.12 5.95 -2.07
C GLY A 72 9.99 6.18 -1.06
N VAL A 73 8.73 6.08 -1.50
CA VAL A 73 7.54 6.13 -0.64
C VAL A 73 7.10 4.72 -0.31
N ILE A 74 6.89 4.45 0.98
CA ILE A 74 6.31 3.23 1.51
C ILE A 74 4.91 3.55 2.01
N LEU A 75 3.94 2.70 1.66
CA LEU A 75 2.57 2.73 2.13
C LEU A 75 2.29 1.45 2.90
N SER A 76 1.74 1.60 4.10
CA SER A 76 1.02 0.51 4.77
C SER A 76 -0.37 0.97 5.17
N ALA A 77 -1.35 0.07 5.14
CA ALA A 77 -2.72 0.40 5.56
C ALA A 77 -3.40 -0.78 6.26
N TYR A 78 -4.24 -0.46 7.24
CA TYR A 78 -5.06 -1.40 7.99
C TYR A 78 -6.53 -0.98 7.92
N LEU A 79 -7.43 -1.95 7.70
CA LEU A 79 -8.84 -1.84 8.07
C LEU A 79 -9.03 -2.63 9.36
N GLU A 80 -9.41 -1.93 10.44
CA GLU A 80 -9.53 -2.49 11.79
C GLU A 80 -10.93 -2.24 12.36
N LYS A 81 -11.71 -3.32 12.57
CA LYS A 81 -13.03 -3.26 13.21
C LYS A 81 -12.90 -2.95 14.71
N VAL A 82 -13.81 -2.12 15.21
CA VAL A 82 -13.90 -1.71 16.61
C VAL A 82 -15.31 -1.96 17.17
N LYS A 83 -15.40 -2.16 18.49
CA LYS A 83 -16.64 -2.58 19.18
C LYS A 83 -17.70 -1.49 19.32
N THR A 84 -17.35 -0.26 18.97
CA THR A 84 -18.20 0.94 18.94
C THR A 84 -18.06 1.56 17.55
N PRO A 85 -19.05 2.33 17.07
CA PRO A 85 -18.90 3.09 15.83
C PRO A 85 -17.58 3.85 15.79
N ALA A 86 -16.89 3.81 14.65
CA ALA A 86 -15.68 4.55 14.42
C ALA A 86 -16.04 6.04 14.24
N ASP A 87 -15.33 6.94 14.92
CA ASP A 87 -15.54 8.38 14.79
C ASP A 87 -14.21 9.19 14.78
N MET A 88 -14.33 10.50 14.55
CA MET A 88 -13.17 11.40 14.49
C MET A 88 -12.48 11.61 15.84
N ALA A 89 -13.14 11.33 16.97
CA ALA A 89 -12.56 11.42 18.31
C ALA A 89 -11.73 10.17 18.64
N GLY A 90 -12.19 8.98 18.27
CA GLY A 90 -11.42 7.73 18.31
C GLY A 90 -10.21 7.77 17.36
N CYS A 91 -10.37 8.34 16.16
CA CYS A 91 -9.23 8.60 15.28
C CYS A 91 -8.21 9.58 15.90
N GLN A 92 -8.67 10.70 16.48
CA GLN A 92 -7.81 11.63 17.23
C GLN A 92 -7.05 10.91 18.36
N ALA A 93 -7.74 10.13 19.19
CA ALA A 93 -7.16 9.38 20.30
C ALA A 93 -6.14 8.31 19.86
N SER A 94 -6.43 7.58 18.78
CA SER A 94 -5.53 6.60 18.16
C SER A 94 -4.22 7.25 17.70
N LEU A 95 -4.30 8.38 17.01
CA LEU A 95 -3.14 9.13 16.55
C LEU A 95 -2.35 9.73 17.72
N GLU A 96 -3.03 10.27 18.74
CA GLU A 96 -2.36 10.74 19.96
C GLU A 96 -1.63 9.62 20.72
N ALA A 97 -2.25 8.43 20.85
CA ALA A 97 -1.61 7.27 21.46
C ALA A 97 -0.36 6.85 20.66
N ARG A 98 -0.44 6.85 19.32
CA ARG A 98 0.68 6.58 18.42
C ARG A 98 1.80 7.62 18.54
N ALA A 99 1.47 8.90 18.65
CA ALA A 99 2.43 9.97 18.89
C ALA A 99 3.17 9.77 20.23
N LYS A 100 2.42 9.50 21.31
CA LYS A 100 2.93 9.26 22.67
C LYS A 100 3.78 7.99 22.77
N ALA A 101 3.46 6.94 22.02
CA ALA A 101 4.21 5.66 22.00
C ALA A 101 5.53 5.72 21.21
N SER A 102 5.74 6.73 20.37
CA SER A 102 6.95 6.84 19.54
C SER A 102 8.14 7.41 20.33
N THR A 103 9.10 6.54 20.67
CA THR A 103 10.34 6.88 21.40
C THR A 103 11.37 7.65 20.57
N SER A 104 11.18 7.75 19.25
CA SER A 104 12.07 8.50 18.36
C SER A 104 12.02 9.99 18.64
N LYS A 105 13.16 10.68 18.47
CA LYS A 105 13.20 12.15 18.42
C LYS A 105 12.41 12.64 17.20
N LYS A 106 11.36 13.43 17.43
CA LYS A 106 10.46 13.95 16.40
C LYS A 106 10.62 15.45 16.24
N MET A 107 10.39 15.96 15.04
CA MET A 107 10.40 17.39 14.70
C MET A 107 9.15 17.74 13.91
N GLY A 108 8.51 18.87 14.25
CA GLY A 108 7.27 19.30 13.61
C GLY A 108 6.16 18.26 13.76
N GLU A 109 5.94 17.78 14.99
CA GLU A 109 4.80 16.91 15.30
C GLU A 109 3.51 17.76 15.33
N SER A 110 2.51 17.33 14.57
CA SER A 110 1.19 17.96 14.53
C SER A 110 0.11 16.91 14.34
N ILE A 111 -1.09 17.16 14.88
CA ILE A 111 -2.32 16.44 14.53
C ILE A 111 -3.33 17.46 13.99
N PHE A 112 -3.91 17.18 12.83
CA PHE A 112 -4.82 18.10 12.13
C PHE A 112 -5.86 17.35 11.28
N ASP A 113 -6.85 18.10 10.78
CA ASP A 113 -7.87 17.60 9.85
C ASP A 113 -7.49 17.88 8.39
N LEU A 114 -7.67 16.89 7.53
CA LEU A 114 -7.45 16.99 6.09
C LEU A 114 -8.58 16.25 5.36
N ASN A 115 -9.48 17.01 4.70
CA ASN A 115 -10.57 16.47 3.86
C ASN A 115 -11.41 15.34 4.53
N GLY A 116 -11.77 15.51 5.81
CA GLY A 116 -12.53 14.51 6.58
C GLY A 116 -11.69 13.38 7.19
N MET A 117 -10.37 13.44 7.08
CA MET A 117 -9.42 12.51 7.69
C MET A 117 -8.68 13.20 8.84
N LYS A 118 -8.37 12.47 9.92
CA LYS A 118 -7.37 12.92 10.91
C LYS A 118 -5.98 12.54 10.44
N VAL A 119 -5.01 13.44 10.60
CA VAL A 119 -3.61 13.23 10.18
C VAL A 119 -2.67 13.56 11.34
N LEU A 120 -1.74 12.64 11.64
CA LEU A 120 -0.54 12.87 12.45
C LEU A 120 0.66 12.96 11.52
N GLU A 121 1.32 14.10 11.52
CA GLU A 121 2.52 14.38 10.74
C GLU A 121 3.72 14.55 11.68
N TYR A 122 4.87 13.98 11.31
CA TYR A 122 6.17 14.35 11.91
C TYR A 122 7.37 13.96 11.04
N LEU A 123 8.51 14.60 11.29
CA LEU A 123 9.82 14.20 10.76
C LEU A 123 10.66 13.56 11.88
N VAL A 124 11.23 12.38 11.62
CA VAL A 124 12.34 11.82 12.41
C VAL A 124 13.65 12.20 11.69
N PRO A 125 14.49 13.10 12.24
CA PRO A 125 15.70 13.54 11.56
C PRO A 125 16.78 12.45 11.53
N GLU A 126 16.88 11.67 12.62
CA GLU A 126 17.93 10.70 12.92
C GLU A 126 17.32 9.45 13.57
N PHE A 127 17.89 8.29 13.26
CA PHE A 127 17.57 6.99 13.86
C PHE A 127 18.87 6.21 14.02
N ASP A 128 19.09 5.62 15.20
CA ASP A 128 20.33 4.90 15.55
C ASP A 128 21.63 5.66 15.18
N GLY A 129 21.70 6.94 15.56
CA GLY A 129 22.83 7.84 15.25
C GLY A 129 22.97 8.24 13.77
N ARG A 130 22.15 7.70 12.86
CA ARG A 130 22.21 7.95 11.41
C ARG A 130 21.15 8.96 10.99
N ARG A 131 21.53 9.94 10.17
CA ARG A 131 20.60 10.94 9.62
C ARG A 131 19.69 10.31 8.55
N VAL A 132 18.45 9.99 8.91
CA VAL A 132 17.46 9.35 8.02
C VAL A 132 16.49 10.31 7.35
N ARG A 133 16.18 11.45 7.97
CA ARG A 133 15.10 12.39 7.55
C ARG A 133 13.82 11.66 7.12
N GLN A 134 13.32 10.78 7.98
CA GLN A 134 12.12 9.99 7.72
C GLN A 134 10.88 10.84 7.98
N LYS A 135 10.14 11.17 6.92
CA LYS A 135 8.80 11.77 7.01
C LYS A 135 7.78 10.68 7.30
N ASN A 136 6.88 10.95 8.24
CA ASN A 136 5.77 10.07 8.59
C ASN A 136 4.46 10.85 8.48
N PHE A 137 3.46 10.20 7.90
CA PHE A 137 2.08 10.64 7.80
C PHE A 137 1.20 9.47 8.24
N PHE A 138 0.58 9.56 9.42
CA PHE A 138 -0.41 8.57 9.86
C PHE A 138 -1.80 9.20 9.71
N VAL A 139 -2.59 8.62 8.82
CA VAL A 139 -3.95 9.07 8.51
C VAL A 139 -4.93 8.09 9.14
N CYS A 140 -5.95 8.61 9.80
CA CYS A 140 -7.07 7.82 10.32
C CYS A 140 -8.39 8.36 9.74
N ILE A 141 -9.21 7.46 9.23
CA ILE A 141 -10.54 7.76 8.68
C ILE A 141 -11.55 6.80 9.32
N PRO A 142 -12.62 7.29 9.97
CA PRO A 142 -13.71 6.45 10.44
C PRO A 142 -14.67 6.11 9.29
N LYS A 143 -15.10 4.84 9.20
CA LYS A 143 -16.19 4.38 8.32
C LYS A 143 -16.93 3.27 9.03
N GLU A 144 -18.19 3.52 9.40
CA GLU A 144 -19.07 2.58 10.11
C GLU A 144 -18.45 2.05 11.43
N ASP A 145 -18.12 0.75 11.55
CA ASP A 145 -17.43 0.19 12.73
C ASP A 145 -15.91 -0.02 12.49
N VAL A 146 -15.34 0.61 11.45
CA VAL A 146 -13.95 0.40 11.02
C VAL A 146 -13.12 1.69 11.11
N PHE A 147 -11.93 1.59 11.71
CA PHE A 147 -10.87 2.57 11.54
C PHE A 147 -9.98 2.20 10.35
N VAL A 148 -10.00 3.04 9.31
CA VAL A 148 -9.05 3.02 8.21
C VAL A 148 -7.78 3.73 8.67
N ASN A 149 -6.72 2.98 8.93
CA ASN A 149 -5.42 3.51 9.35
C ASN A 149 -4.43 3.39 8.18
N ILE A 150 -3.91 4.51 7.66
CA ILE A 150 -2.91 4.53 6.58
C ILE A 150 -1.63 5.19 7.09
N HIS A 151 -0.48 4.57 6.86
CA HIS A 151 0.83 5.14 7.13
C HIS A 151 1.59 5.35 5.82
N LEU A 152 1.86 6.61 5.49
CA LEU A 152 2.78 7.01 4.45
C LEU A 152 4.13 7.33 5.10
N LEU A 153 5.19 6.71 4.58
CA LEU A 153 6.56 6.84 5.08
C LEU A 153 7.50 7.14 3.91
N LYS A 154 8.44 8.05 4.12
CA LYS A 154 9.56 8.27 3.19
C LYS A 154 10.84 8.65 3.91
N VAL A 155 11.90 7.91 3.67
CA VAL A 155 13.27 8.25 4.09
C VAL A 155 13.91 9.25 3.12
N ALA A 156 14.95 9.94 3.60
CA ALA A 156 15.66 11.00 2.88
C ALA A 156 14.75 12.13 2.35
N TRP A 157 13.77 12.56 3.16
CA TRP A 157 12.81 13.60 2.79
C TRP A 157 13.50 14.92 2.41
N GLN A 158 13.03 15.55 1.34
CA GLN A 158 13.48 16.86 0.86
C GLN A 158 12.30 17.85 0.83
N LEU A 159 12.59 19.15 0.90
CA LEU A 159 11.58 20.19 0.78
C LEU A 159 10.95 20.15 -0.63
N GLY A 160 9.64 20.35 -0.76
CA GLY A 160 8.93 20.28 -2.05
C GLY A 160 8.38 18.89 -2.39
N GLN A 161 8.65 17.87 -1.57
CA GLN A 161 8.16 16.50 -1.76
C GLN A 161 6.76 16.26 -1.17
N GLU A 162 6.13 17.28 -0.57
CA GLU A 162 4.82 17.18 0.10
C GLU A 162 3.72 16.67 -0.85
N LYS A 163 3.85 16.98 -2.15
CA LYS A 163 2.97 16.49 -3.21
C LYS A 163 2.93 14.95 -3.34
N LEU A 164 3.99 14.24 -2.94
CA LEU A 164 4.03 12.77 -3.01
C LEU A 164 2.96 12.13 -2.11
N PHE A 165 2.77 12.66 -0.90
CA PHE A 165 1.74 12.17 0.01
C PHE A 165 0.36 12.71 -0.35
N ALA A 166 0.28 14.00 -0.72
CA ALA A 166 -0.98 14.63 -1.12
C ALA A 166 -1.63 13.94 -2.34
N ALA A 167 -0.85 13.52 -3.34
CA ALA A 167 -1.37 12.84 -4.52
C ALA A 167 -2.01 11.48 -4.21
N ILE A 168 -1.44 10.72 -3.26
CA ILE A 168 -1.99 9.43 -2.80
C ILE A 168 -3.33 9.66 -2.09
N LEU A 169 -3.36 10.59 -1.12
CA LEU A 169 -4.54 10.86 -0.31
C LEU A 169 -5.68 11.53 -1.10
N ALA A 170 -5.37 12.35 -2.10
CA ALA A 170 -6.38 12.99 -2.96
C ALA A 170 -7.12 12.01 -3.90
N ASN A 171 -6.64 10.78 -4.05
CA ASN A 171 -7.27 9.73 -4.86
C ASN A 171 -8.00 8.66 -4.02
N LEU A 172 -7.96 8.80 -2.68
CA LEU A 172 -8.64 7.90 -1.75
C LEU A 172 -10.15 8.06 -1.87
N ARG A 173 -10.86 6.95 -1.99
CA ARG A 173 -12.33 6.91 -2.01
C ARG A 173 -12.85 5.62 -1.40
N PHE A 174 -14.12 5.65 -1.00
CA PHE A 174 -14.90 4.46 -0.69
C PHE A 174 -15.75 4.10 -1.90
N GLU A 175 -15.81 2.82 -2.27
CA GLU A 175 -16.73 2.29 -3.27
C GLU A 175 -17.60 1.22 -2.61
N GLU A 176 -18.91 1.27 -2.83
CA GLU A 176 -19.83 0.24 -2.34
C GLU A 176 -19.65 -1.06 -3.15
N ASN A 177 -19.46 -2.17 -2.45
CA ASN A 177 -19.41 -3.51 -2.99
C ASN A 177 -20.86 -3.98 -3.22
N THR A 178 -21.35 -3.93 -4.46
CA THR A 178 -22.63 -4.55 -4.81
C THR A 178 -22.60 -6.03 -4.41
N ARG A 179 -23.31 -6.40 -3.35
CA ARG A 179 -23.53 -7.82 -3.02
C ARG A 179 -24.15 -8.47 -4.25
N ALA A 180 -23.53 -9.54 -4.76
CA ALA A 180 -24.22 -10.40 -5.71
C ALA A 180 -25.51 -10.86 -5.05
N SER A 181 -26.66 -10.59 -5.68
CA SER A 181 -27.97 -10.77 -5.06
C SER A 181 -28.21 -12.26 -4.82
N GLY A 182 -28.01 -12.69 -3.57
CA GLY A 182 -28.39 -14.02 -3.12
C GLY A 182 -29.89 -14.17 -3.30
N THR A 183 -30.29 -15.04 -4.22
CA THR A 183 -31.68 -15.46 -4.39
C THR A 183 -32.18 -16.05 -3.06
N PRO A 184 -33.37 -15.69 -2.58
CA PRO A 184 -33.93 -16.21 -1.34
C PRO A 184 -34.27 -17.71 -1.41
#